data_AF-A0A819YDK2-F1
#
_entry.id   AF-A0A819YDK2-F1
#
_cell.length_a   1.000
_cell.length_b   1.000
_cell.length_c   1.000
_cell.angle_alpha   90.00
_cell.angle_beta   90.00
_cell.angle_gamma   90.00
#
_symmetry.space_group_name_H-M   'P 1'
#
loop_
_entity.id
_entity.type
_entity.pdbx_description
1 polymer ?
#
loop_
_entity_poly.entity_id
_entity_poly.type
_entity_poly.pdbx_seq_one_letter_code
_entity_poly.pdbx_strand_id
1 'polypeptide(L)'
;WDGTSFVRQETYNTIESLQDAKVTVQRSTVCKCETIQAKIIDPNTMLLQNLDTGAYFYADKQSIEYTSIQPDNGGTVLVFQFESNTTEYNGTLSYLMKGITWTPNYDLFLINDNEAKLRAYANIKNNQQQEYKVENTHLLSGDVQLATSYTRFNYISLMGGESVNMQQIQSDGEHKGLYSYSLNDQYTLRSSSSIRLPFIDIVAKYKFYYKAFTSISTAQYQGVFDRSYDLTPDQFMPAGIISIYDNRVLVGQSSLPDIPENYTQTISVGHDNDVRYVVNSNLTSKSNGRFDLIFFNGSSVKPICTIVSTNFQVAPSDDCQQYATICVPTCASHQQCISGVCVGRGSLSFTLTWSRAGDGDIIVTIPNGNTIMYSQRGPNFLTNYGQLDVDDQRGTGPENIYWNSTEPASGTYQVCFQQYSFNTFATPTDPITAVVEVNRAGHDPQTFRKTFTQRMPFPLPNNCQESYDTYLGSIVY
;
A
#
# COMPACT_ATOMS: atom_id res chain seq x y z
N TRP A 1 21.63 -26.88 -6.17
CA TRP A 1 22.56 -26.07 -6.99
C TRP A 1 23.87 -26.11 -6.24
N ASP A 2 24.86 -26.78 -6.83
CA ASP A 2 26.12 -27.10 -6.15
C ASP A 2 27.08 -25.95 -6.43
N GLY A 3 26.83 -24.83 -5.74
CA GLY A 3 27.48 -23.54 -5.97
C GLY A 3 28.98 -23.68 -6.18
N THR A 4 29.42 -23.50 -7.42
CA THR A 4 30.83 -23.40 -7.75
C THR A 4 31.35 -22.08 -7.19
N SER A 5 32.18 -22.17 -6.16
CA SER A 5 32.90 -21.06 -5.57
C SER A 5 33.79 -20.42 -6.65
N PHE A 6 33.60 -19.15 -6.94
CA PHE A 6 34.60 -18.40 -7.69
C PHE A 6 35.85 -18.24 -6.81
N VAL A 7 37.03 -18.33 -7.42
CA VAL A 7 38.32 -18.26 -6.73
C VAL A 7 38.73 -16.81 -6.54
N ARG A 8 38.36 -15.96 -7.49
CA ARG A 8 38.72 -14.55 -7.48
C ARG A 8 37.68 -13.72 -8.21
N GLN A 9 37.34 -12.58 -7.62
CA GLN A 9 36.56 -11.52 -8.24
C GLN A 9 37.43 -10.29 -8.32
N GLU A 10 37.52 -9.68 -9.49
CA GLU A 10 38.17 -8.39 -9.66
C GLU A 10 37.20 -7.36 -10.24
N THR A 11 37.38 -6.12 -9.79
CA THR A 11 36.61 -4.97 -10.22
C THR A 11 37.57 -3.88 -10.67
N TYR A 12 37.56 -3.54 -11.95
CA TYR A 12 38.41 -2.47 -12.50
C TYR A 12 37.59 -1.45 -13.26
N ASN A 13 38.08 -0.22 -13.28
CA ASN A 13 37.47 0.87 -14.03
C ASN A 13 37.96 0.79 -15.49
N THR A 14 37.06 0.69 -16.47
CA THR A 14 37.45 0.56 -17.89
C THR A 14 38.21 1.77 -18.41
N ILE A 15 38.24 2.89 -17.67
CA ILE A 15 39.08 4.02 -18.03
C ILE A 15 40.57 3.62 -18.15
N GLU A 16 41.02 2.60 -17.41
CA GLU A 16 42.37 2.05 -17.54
C GLU A 16 42.64 1.42 -18.91
N SER A 17 41.60 0.99 -19.65
CA SER A 17 41.74 0.50 -21.04
C SER A 17 42.22 1.58 -22.02
N LEU A 18 42.07 2.86 -21.66
CA LEU A 18 42.59 3.97 -22.45
C LEU A 18 44.08 4.20 -22.23
N GLN A 19 44.71 3.49 -21.29
CA GLN A 19 46.15 3.57 -21.11
C GLN A 19 46.84 3.15 -22.41
N ASP A 20 47.84 3.92 -22.80
CA ASP A 20 48.58 3.79 -24.04
C ASP A 20 47.83 4.08 -25.34
N ALA A 21 46.55 4.46 -25.28
CA ALA A 21 45.79 4.85 -26.46
C ALA A 21 46.38 6.10 -27.13
N LYS A 22 46.45 6.08 -28.47
CA LYS A 22 46.81 7.24 -29.28
C LYS A 22 45.58 8.11 -29.51
N VAL A 23 45.70 9.38 -29.16
CA VAL A 23 44.62 10.36 -29.25
C VAL A 23 45.11 11.65 -29.88
N THR A 24 44.17 12.42 -30.41
CA THR A 24 44.42 13.77 -30.91
C THR A 24 43.92 14.77 -29.88
N VAL A 25 44.74 15.75 -29.49
CA VAL A 25 44.36 16.75 -28.49
C VAL A 25 44.31 18.14 -29.11
N GLN A 26 43.18 18.82 -28.96
CA GLN A 26 43.05 20.23 -29.33
C GLN A 26 43.51 21.13 -28.19
N ARG A 27 44.66 21.78 -28.37
CA ARG A 27 45.18 22.74 -27.40
C ARG A 27 44.87 24.15 -27.87
N SER A 28 43.91 24.79 -27.21
CA SER A 28 43.67 26.22 -27.36
C SER A 28 44.62 26.98 -26.44
N THR A 29 45.52 27.76 -27.02
CA THR A 29 46.13 28.89 -26.32
C THR A 29 45.43 30.16 -26.79
N VAL A 30 45.49 31.23 -25.99
CA VAL A 30 44.79 32.52 -26.17
C VAL A 30 44.88 33.10 -27.60
N CYS A 31 45.81 32.63 -28.46
CA CYS A 31 45.91 33.06 -29.86
C CYS A 31 46.13 31.95 -30.91
N LYS A 32 46.15 30.64 -30.58
CA LYS A 32 46.30 29.55 -31.56
C LYS A 32 45.65 28.25 -31.09
N CYS A 33 44.87 27.62 -31.97
CA CYS A 33 44.42 26.23 -31.84
C CYS A 33 45.49 25.34 -32.48
N GLU A 34 46.17 24.53 -31.67
CA GLU A 34 47.11 23.53 -32.15
C GLU A 34 46.54 22.13 -31.91
N THR A 35 46.80 21.22 -32.85
CA THR A 35 46.39 19.84 -32.77
C THR A 35 47.62 18.98 -32.51
N ILE A 36 47.62 18.25 -31.39
CA ILE A 36 48.77 17.47 -30.93
C ILE A 36 48.43 15.99 -30.98
N GLN A 37 49.32 15.18 -31.56
CA GLN A 37 49.25 13.73 -31.43
C GLN A 37 49.86 13.30 -30.09
N ALA A 38 49.10 12.61 -29.27
CA ALA A 38 49.52 12.22 -27.93
C ALA A 38 49.14 10.78 -27.60
N LYS A 39 49.83 10.23 -26.59
CA LYS A 39 49.58 8.93 -26.00
C LYS A 39 49.08 9.12 -24.57
N ILE A 40 47.98 8.50 -24.18
CA ILE A 40 47.49 8.56 -22.79
C ILE A 40 48.40 7.71 -21.90
N ILE A 41 48.90 8.29 -20.82
CA ILE A 41 49.82 7.65 -19.87
C ILE A 41 49.07 7.25 -18.59
N ASP A 42 48.25 8.16 -18.08
CA ASP A 42 47.34 7.91 -16.96
C ASP A 42 45.93 8.40 -17.33
N PRO A 43 45.00 7.49 -17.60
CA PRO A 43 43.62 7.83 -17.94
C PRO A 43 42.82 8.47 -16.80
N ASN A 44 43.20 8.24 -15.54
CA ASN A 44 42.46 8.79 -14.40
C ASN A 44 42.71 10.30 -14.25
N THR A 45 43.95 10.72 -14.47
CA THR A 45 44.35 12.14 -14.40
C THR A 45 44.38 12.83 -15.76
N MET A 46 44.18 12.07 -16.85
CA MET A 46 44.39 12.53 -18.23
C MET A 46 45.79 13.11 -18.42
N LEU A 47 46.80 12.39 -17.93
CA LEU A 47 48.21 12.65 -18.25
C LEU A 47 48.53 12.05 -19.62
N LEU A 48 49.04 12.86 -20.54
CA LEU A 48 49.40 12.44 -21.89
C LEU A 48 50.87 12.74 -22.18
N GLN A 49 51.44 11.96 -23.10
CA GLN A 49 52.75 12.19 -23.69
C GLN A 49 52.59 12.65 -25.14
N ASN A 50 53.11 13.82 -25.48
CA ASN A 50 53.20 14.32 -26.85
C ASN A 50 54.13 13.38 -27.65
N LEU A 51 53.64 12.84 -28.77
CA LEU A 51 54.39 11.86 -29.57
C LEU A 51 55.54 12.48 -30.38
N ASP A 52 55.47 13.77 -30.68
CA ASP A 52 56.50 14.47 -31.47
C ASP A 52 57.66 14.96 -30.59
N THR A 53 57.37 15.40 -29.36
CA THR A 53 58.35 16.01 -28.46
C THR A 53 58.74 15.12 -27.27
N GLY A 54 57.95 14.09 -26.97
CA GLY A 54 58.09 13.26 -25.77
C GLY A 54 57.67 13.94 -24.47
N ALA A 55 57.23 15.21 -24.51
CA ALA A 55 56.83 15.98 -23.34
C ALA A 55 55.49 15.52 -22.75
N TYR A 56 55.36 15.57 -21.43
CA TYR A 56 54.13 15.20 -20.72
C TYR A 56 53.27 16.43 -20.42
N PHE A 57 51.95 16.30 -20.53
CA PHE A 57 51.01 17.37 -20.23
C PHE A 57 49.64 16.81 -19.82
N TYR A 58 48.86 17.63 -19.13
CA TYR A 58 47.46 17.33 -18.79
C TYR A 58 46.52 17.95 -19.82
N ALA A 59 45.42 17.27 -20.13
CA ALA A 59 44.38 17.78 -21.01
C ALA A 59 42.98 17.54 -20.41
N ASP A 60 42.07 18.48 -20.68
CA ASP A 60 40.66 18.28 -20.36
C ASP A 60 40.07 17.20 -21.26
N LYS A 61 39.21 16.32 -20.73
CA LYS A 61 38.57 15.25 -21.50
C LYS A 61 37.85 15.74 -22.77
N GLN A 62 37.31 16.97 -22.72
CA GLN A 62 36.61 17.61 -23.85
C GLN A 62 37.54 18.04 -24.98
N SER A 63 38.85 18.15 -24.71
CA SER A 63 39.86 18.51 -25.71
C SER A 63 40.48 17.31 -26.43
N ILE A 64 40.06 16.09 -26.05
CA ILE A 64 40.60 14.83 -26.59
C ILE A 64 39.64 14.29 -27.64
N GLU A 65 40.14 14.12 -28.85
CA GLU A 65 39.50 13.40 -29.94
C GLU A 65 39.98 11.95 -29.95
N TYR A 66 39.03 11.04 -29.79
CA TYR A 66 39.27 9.61 -29.80
C TYR A 66 39.11 9.05 -31.21
N THR A 67 39.98 8.11 -31.57
CA THR A 67 40.00 7.48 -32.90
C THR A 67 38.94 6.38 -33.06
N SER A 68 38.25 6.00 -31.97
CA SER A 68 37.14 5.04 -31.97
C SER A 68 35.82 5.71 -31.52
N ILE A 69 34.70 5.18 -32.03
CA ILE A 69 33.34 5.70 -31.80
C ILE A 69 32.89 5.62 -30.33
N GLN A 70 33.53 4.76 -29.52
CA GLN A 70 33.33 4.68 -28.08
C GLN A 70 34.68 4.42 -27.40
N PRO A 71 35.40 5.46 -26.94
CA PRO A 71 36.35 5.26 -25.86
C PRO A 71 35.57 4.79 -24.63
N ASP A 72 36.06 3.73 -23.99
CA ASP A 72 35.48 3.18 -22.77
C ASP A 72 35.55 4.24 -21.66
N ASN A 73 34.50 5.05 -21.55
CA ASN A 73 34.47 6.29 -20.75
C ASN A 73 34.23 6.04 -19.24
N GLY A 74 34.74 4.91 -18.73
CA GLY A 74 34.56 4.49 -17.34
C GLY A 74 33.29 3.67 -17.16
N GLY A 75 33.44 2.37 -17.36
CA GLY A 75 32.56 1.30 -16.90
C GLY A 75 33.24 0.52 -15.78
N THR A 76 32.49 -0.34 -15.10
CA THR A 76 33.05 -1.29 -14.14
C THR A 76 33.06 -2.66 -14.79
N VAL A 77 34.24 -3.28 -14.94
CA VAL A 77 34.35 -4.68 -15.37
C VAL A 77 34.33 -5.56 -14.14
N LEU A 78 33.49 -6.60 -14.16
CA LEU A 78 33.52 -7.70 -13.23
C LEU A 78 34.21 -8.89 -13.88
N VAL A 79 35.35 -9.30 -13.32
CA VAL A 79 36.07 -10.50 -13.75
C VAL A 79 35.82 -11.60 -12.74
N PHE A 80 35.31 -12.73 -13.21
CA PHE A 80 35.14 -13.95 -12.40
C PHE A 80 36.20 -14.97 -12.82
N GLN A 81 37.05 -15.38 -11.88
CA GLN A 81 38.03 -16.43 -12.09
C GLN A 81 37.56 -17.71 -11.40
N PHE A 82 37.51 -18.80 -12.16
CA PHE A 82 37.13 -20.12 -11.70
C PHE A 82 38.35 -21.05 -11.75
N GLU A 83 38.56 -21.86 -10.71
CA GLU A 83 39.49 -22.99 -10.78
C GLU A 83 38.78 -24.14 -11.50
N SER A 84 39.20 -24.49 -12.72
CA SER A 84 38.85 -25.78 -13.27
C SER A 84 39.77 -26.23 -14.41
N ASN A 85 39.72 -27.53 -14.66
CA ASN A 85 40.57 -28.27 -15.60
C ASN A 85 39.99 -28.29 -17.03
N THR A 86 38.83 -27.67 -17.25
CA THR A 86 38.17 -27.57 -18.56
C THR A 86 38.30 -26.15 -19.13
N THR A 87 38.26 -26.02 -20.46
CA THR A 87 38.27 -24.71 -21.15
C THR A 87 36.88 -24.20 -21.51
N GLU A 88 35.85 -25.04 -21.40
CA GLU A 88 34.45 -24.69 -21.65
C GLU A 88 33.64 -24.74 -20.34
N TYR A 89 32.85 -23.70 -20.10
CA TYR A 89 31.95 -23.58 -18.96
C TYR A 89 30.60 -23.05 -19.44
N ASN A 90 29.55 -23.75 -19.06
CA ASN A 90 28.18 -23.23 -19.11
C ASN A 90 27.84 -22.75 -17.70
N GLY A 91 27.64 -21.44 -17.55
CA GLY A 91 27.32 -20.82 -16.27
C GLY A 91 26.21 -19.80 -16.41
N THR A 92 25.38 -19.67 -15.37
CA THR A 92 24.33 -18.65 -15.29
C THR A 92 24.80 -17.55 -14.35
N LEU A 93 24.91 -16.33 -14.86
CA LEU A 93 25.17 -15.14 -14.04
C LEU A 93 23.84 -14.50 -13.64
N SER A 94 23.55 -14.45 -12.35
CA SER A 94 22.36 -13.78 -11.79
C SER A 94 22.79 -12.57 -10.97
N TYR A 95 22.21 -11.41 -11.23
CA TYR A 95 22.54 -10.17 -10.53
C TYR A 95 21.36 -9.21 -10.47
N LEU A 96 21.35 -8.35 -9.44
CA LEU A 96 20.40 -7.26 -9.34
C LEU A 96 20.90 -6.07 -10.14
N MET A 97 20.02 -5.53 -10.98
CA MET A 97 20.29 -4.30 -11.73
C MET A 97 19.28 -3.22 -11.39
N LYS A 98 19.72 -1.96 -11.51
CA LYS A 98 18.83 -0.79 -11.43
C LYS A 98 18.46 -0.33 -12.84
N GLY A 99 17.36 0.39 -12.97
CA GLY A 99 16.96 1.07 -14.20
C GLY A 99 16.03 0.28 -15.11
N ILE A 100 15.77 -1.00 -14.82
CA ILE A 100 14.59 -1.69 -15.35
C ILE A 100 13.52 -1.66 -14.25
N THR A 101 12.32 -1.20 -14.59
CA THR A 101 11.18 -1.09 -13.67
C THR A 101 9.94 -1.63 -14.36
N TRP A 102 8.97 -2.14 -13.61
CA TRP A 102 7.67 -2.48 -14.17
C TRP A 102 6.54 -1.97 -13.26
N THR A 103 5.39 -1.65 -13.85
CA THR A 103 4.17 -1.29 -13.13
C THR A 103 2.96 -1.98 -13.73
N PRO A 104 2.02 -2.49 -12.92
CA PRO A 104 0.79 -3.08 -13.42
C PRO A 104 -0.24 -2.01 -13.82
N ASN A 105 -0.92 -2.26 -14.93
CA ASN A 105 -2.04 -1.47 -15.43
C ASN A 105 -3.22 -2.39 -15.76
N TYR A 106 -4.40 -2.04 -15.29
CA TYR A 106 -5.60 -2.86 -15.38
C TYR A 106 -6.66 -2.20 -16.26
N ASP A 107 -7.28 -2.99 -17.13
CA ASP A 107 -8.47 -2.62 -17.88
C ASP A 107 -9.61 -3.53 -17.44
N LEU A 108 -10.67 -2.95 -16.85
CA LEU A 108 -11.87 -3.65 -16.39
C LEU A 108 -13.03 -3.34 -17.36
N PHE A 109 -13.42 -4.32 -18.16
CA PHE A 109 -14.53 -4.21 -19.10
C PHE A 109 -15.80 -4.79 -18.49
N LEU A 110 -16.80 -3.96 -18.23
CA LEU A 110 -18.06 -4.40 -17.68
C LEU A 110 -18.81 -5.23 -18.73
N ILE A 111 -19.22 -6.46 -18.37
CA ILE A 111 -19.94 -7.37 -19.27
C ILE A 111 -21.44 -7.31 -19.00
N ASN A 112 -21.81 -7.44 -17.73
CA ASN A 112 -23.18 -7.43 -17.21
C ASN A 112 -23.15 -6.86 -15.78
N ASP A 113 -24.28 -6.88 -15.06
CA ASP A 113 -24.40 -6.22 -13.75
C ASP A 113 -23.49 -6.78 -12.62
N ASN A 114 -22.90 -7.97 -12.77
CA ASN A 114 -22.10 -8.62 -11.72
C ASN A 114 -20.76 -9.23 -12.17
N GLU A 115 -20.48 -9.26 -13.48
CA GLU A 115 -19.28 -9.83 -14.06
C GLU A 115 -18.59 -8.84 -15.00
N ALA A 116 -17.27 -8.73 -14.87
CA ALA A 116 -16.42 -7.91 -15.70
C ALA A 116 -15.22 -8.72 -16.20
N LYS A 117 -14.75 -8.40 -17.40
CA LYS A 117 -13.50 -8.93 -17.93
C LYS A 117 -12.35 -8.04 -17.45
N LEU A 118 -11.43 -8.58 -16.67
CA LEU A 118 -10.27 -7.88 -16.15
C LEU A 118 -9.02 -8.30 -16.90
N ARG A 119 -8.31 -7.32 -17.47
CA ARG A 119 -7.02 -7.53 -18.14
C ARG A 119 -5.94 -6.71 -17.46
N ALA A 120 -4.86 -7.36 -17.02
CA ALA A 120 -3.70 -6.67 -16.48
C ALA A 120 -2.52 -6.73 -17.45
N TYR A 121 -1.77 -5.63 -17.47
CA TYR A 121 -0.58 -5.47 -18.30
C TYR A 121 0.58 -4.96 -17.46
N ALA A 122 1.74 -5.55 -17.66
CA ALA A 122 2.99 -5.08 -17.10
C ALA A 122 3.60 -4.06 -18.04
N ASN A 123 3.68 -2.80 -17.59
CA ASN A 123 4.42 -1.76 -18.27
C ASN A 123 5.89 -1.84 -17.83
N ILE A 124 6.71 -2.55 -18.59
CA ILE A 124 8.14 -2.72 -18.33
C ILE A 124 8.90 -1.59 -19.01
N LYS A 125 9.64 -0.82 -18.24
CA LYS A 125 10.43 0.33 -18.68
C LYS A 125 11.92 0.06 -18.51
N ASN A 126 12.66 0.25 -19.59
CA ASN A 126 14.11 0.24 -19.61
C ASN A 126 14.63 1.67 -19.62
N ASN A 127 15.21 2.11 -18.52
CA ASN A 127 15.87 3.42 -18.39
C ASN A 127 17.37 3.33 -18.69
N GLN A 128 17.86 2.20 -19.20
CA GLN A 128 19.24 2.01 -19.61
C GLN A 128 19.44 2.30 -21.09
N GLN A 129 20.67 2.64 -21.46
CA GLN A 129 21.08 2.81 -22.86
C GLN A 129 21.32 1.48 -23.59
N GLN A 130 21.41 0.38 -22.83
CA GLN A 130 21.57 -0.97 -23.36
C GLN A 130 20.21 -1.60 -23.71
N GLU A 131 20.17 -2.31 -24.83
CA GLU A 131 19.05 -3.18 -25.23
C GLU A 131 19.20 -4.58 -24.63
N TYR A 132 18.08 -5.18 -24.22
CA TYR A 132 18.04 -6.55 -23.69
C TYR A 132 17.17 -7.44 -24.58
N LYS A 133 17.72 -8.59 -24.98
CA LYS A 133 16.94 -9.69 -25.56
C LYS A 133 16.50 -10.58 -24.41
N VAL A 134 15.20 -10.63 -24.16
CA VAL A 134 14.64 -11.33 -23.00
C VAL A 134 14.01 -12.62 -23.48
N GLU A 135 14.52 -13.73 -22.97
CA GLU A 135 14.00 -15.07 -23.28
C GLU A 135 12.87 -15.47 -22.34
N ASN A 136 13.03 -15.20 -21.04
CA ASN A 136 12.07 -15.55 -20.00
C ASN A 136 11.91 -14.37 -19.04
N THR A 137 10.68 -14.13 -18.57
CA THR A 137 10.40 -13.06 -17.61
C THR A 137 9.54 -13.56 -16.47
N HIS A 138 10.00 -13.34 -15.25
CA HIS A 138 9.19 -13.47 -14.04
C HIS A 138 9.01 -12.09 -13.41
N LEU A 139 7.76 -11.65 -13.31
CA LEU A 139 7.41 -10.44 -12.60
C LEU A 139 7.17 -10.80 -11.14
N LEU A 140 7.90 -10.15 -10.24
CA LEU A 140 7.75 -10.33 -8.80
C LEU A 140 7.06 -9.11 -8.19
N SER A 141 6.02 -9.37 -7.40
CA SER A 141 5.25 -8.37 -6.66
C SER A 141 5.11 -8.77 -5.19
N GLY A 142 4.87 -7.80 -4.31
CA GLY A 142 4.86 -7.95 -2.85
C GLY A 142 5.85 -7.02 -2.17
N ASP A 143 5.93 -7.09 -0.84
CA ASP A 143 6.84 -6.26 -0.05
C ASP A 143 8.23 -6.90 0.04
N VAL A 144 9.16 -6.44 -0.80
CA VAL A 144 10.57 -6.84 -0.75
C VAL A 144 11.39 -5.73 -0.09
N GLN A 145 11.79 -5.95 1.16
CA GLN A 145 12.79 -5.10 1.81
C GLN A 145 14.19 -5.47 1.33
N LEU A 146 14.72 -4.71 0.38
CA LEU A 146 16.13 -4.78 0.02
C LEU A 146 16.96 -3.99 1.04
N ALA A 147 18.01 -4.61 1.59
CA ALA A 147 18.92 -3.92 2.50
C ALA A 147 19.53 -2.69 1.80
N THR A 148 19.17 -1.48 2.26
CA THR A 148 19.63 -0.21 1.67
C THR A 148 21.02 0.23 2.15
N SER A 149 21.76 -0.66 2.82
CA SER A 149 22.98 -0.33 3.55
C SER A 149 24.25 -0.65 2.74
N TYR A 150 24.93 0.44 2.35
CA TYR A 150 26.37 0.61 2.06
C TYR A 150 26.90 0.56 0.62
N THR A 151 27.77 1.56 0.41
CA THR A 151 28.76 1.76 -0.64
C THR A 151 29.50 0.50 -1.05
N ARG A 152 29.69 0.37 -2.37
CA ARG A 152 30.35 -0.72 -3.12
C ARG A 152 29.53 -2.01 -3.19
N PHE A 153 29.39 -2.47 -4.43
CA PHE A 153 28.70 -3.67 -4.88
C PHE A 153 28.85 -4.85 -3.90
N ASN A 154 27.81 -5.10 -3.09
CA ASN A 154 27.61 -6.35 -2.39
C ASN A 154 26.57 -7.15 -3.19
N TYR A 155 27.00 -8.19 -3.89
CA TYR A 155 26.08 -9.14 -4.50
C TYR A 155 25.78 -10.26 -3.49
N ILE A 156 24.49 -10.42 -3.19
CA ILE A 156 23.95 -11.58 -2.48
C ILE A 156 23.59 -12.62 -3.54
N SER A 157 24.16 -13.82 -3.46
CA SER A 157 23.66 -14.97 -4.20
C SER A 157 22.28 -15.36 -3.67
N LEU A 158 21.24 -15.15 -4.46
CA LEU A 158 19.97 -15.85 -4.26
C LEU A 158 20.12 -17.27 -4.85
N MET A 159 20.07 -18.29 -3.98
CA MET A 159 20.00 -19.69 -4.38
C MET A 159 18.55 -20.17 -4.40
N GLY A 160 18.15 -20.84 -5.50
CA GLY A 160 16.95 -21.70 -5.65
C GLY A 160 15.74 -21.02 -6.31
N GLY A 161 15.07 -21.60 -7.32
CA GLY A 161 15.14 -22.96 -7.86
C GLY A 161 14.42 -23.14 -9.22
N GLU A 162 14.65 -24.34 -9.76
CA GLU A 162 14.08 -25.08 -10.92
C GLU A 162 13.65 -24.37 -12.21
N SER A 163 14.22 -24.84 -13.32
CA SER A 163 13.69 -24.67 -14.67
C SER A 163 12.38 -25.46 -14.82
N VAL A 164 11.25 -24.77 -14.73
CA VAL A 164 9.94 -25.35 -15.06
C VAL A 164 9.75 -25.30 -16.57
N ASN A 165 9.33 -26.42 -17.15
CA ASN A 165 8.99 -26.54 -18.56
C ASN A 165 7.71 -25.71 -18.82
N MET A 166 7.88 -24.62 -19.57
CA MET A 166 6.89 -23.54 -19.72
C MET A 166 5.85 -23.85 -20.79
N GLN A 167 4.61 -24.08 -20.37
CA GLN A 167 3.43 -23.76 -21.17
C GLN A 167 2.30 -23.19 -20.28
N GLN A 168 1.72 -22.09 -20.76
CA GLN A 168 0.60 -21.29 -20.23
C GLN A 168 0.92 -20.19 -19.20
N ILE A 169 0.21 -19.07 -19.38
CA ILE A 169 0.16 -17.91 -18.48
C ILE A 169 -0.49 -18.39 -17.18
N GLN A 170 0.28 -18.50 -16.11
CA GLN A 170 -0.21 -18.88 -14.78
C GLN A 170 0.48 -18.00 -13.72
N SER A 171 -0.26 -17.69 -12.65
CA SER A 171 0.37 -17.25 -11.41
C SER A 171 1.21 -18.41 -10.89
N ASP A 172 2.52 -18.21 -10.73
CA ASP A 172 3.42 -19.28 -10.27
C ASP A 172 3.31 -19.51 -8.75
N GLY A 173 2.33 -18.88 -8.09
CA GLY A 173 2.04 -19.03 -6.67
C GLY A 173 2.65 -17.95 -5.78
N GLU A 174 2.46 -18.15 -4.47
CA GLU A 174 2.97 -17.32 -3.39
C GLU A 174 4.24 -17.94 -2.79
N HIS A 175 5.25 -17.10 -2.56
CA HIS A 175 6.51 -17.48 -1.93
C HIS A 175 6.88 -16.47 -0.85
N LYS A 176 6.46 -16.73 0.40
CA LYS A 176 6.81 -15.91 1.58
C LYS A 176 6.43 -14.42 1.44
N GLY A 177 5.25 -14.14 0.92
CA GLY A 177 4.69 -12.81 0.68
C GLY A 177 4.99 -12.24 -0.70
N LEU A 178 5.68 -13.00 -1.57
CA LEU A 178 5.97 -12.61 -2.94
C LEU A 178 5.12 -13.40 -3.93
N TYR A 179 4.60 -12.70 -4.92
CA TYR A 179 3.77 -13.23 -5.99
C TYR A 179 4.52 -13.16 -7.30
N SER A 180 4.51 -14.27 -8.05
CA SER A 180 5.22 -14.43 -9.32
C SER A 180 4.25 -14.53 -10.50
N TYR A 181 4.60 -13.86 -11.61
CA TYR A 181 3.90 -13.95 -12.88
C TYR A 181 4.88 -14.20 -14.02
N SER A 182 4.74 -15.32 -14.71
CA SER A 182 5.55 -15.67 -15.87
C SER A 182 5.02 -15.04 -17.15
N LEU A 183 5.89 -14.38 -17.92
CA LEU A 183 5.64 -13.98 -19.31
C LEU A 183 6.45 -14.90 -20.23
N ASN A 184 5.75 -15.69 -21.04
CA ASN A 184 6.35 -16.75 -21.86
C ASN A 184 6.80 -16.25 -23.25
N ASP A 185 6.40 -15.04 -23.64
CA ASP A 185 6.76 -14.48 -24.94
C ASP A 185 8.17 -13.88 -24.89
N GLN A 186 8.99 -14.22 -25.88
CA GLN A 186 10.29 -13.58 -26.07
C GLN A 186 10.10 -12.16 -26.59
N TYR A 187 10.87 -11.20 -26.07
CA TYR A 187 10.80 -9.82 -26.53
C TYR A 187 12.15 -9.11 -26.44
N THR A 188 12.26 -8.03 -27.21
CA THR A 188 13.40 -7.12 -27.15
C THR A 188 13.00 -5.86 -26.38
N LEU A 189 13.65 -5.64 -25.25
CA LEU A 189 13.51 -4.44 -24.45
C LEU A 189 14.55 -3.41 -24.92
N ARG A 190 14.14 -2.55 -25.86
CA ARG A 190 15.00 -1.52 -26.46
C ARG A 190 15.51 -0.54 -25.41
N SER A 191 16.61 0.12 -25.72
CA SER A 191 17.16 1.19 -24.87
C SER A 191 16.16 2.34 -24.69
N SER A 192 16.11 2.91 -23.48
CA SER A 192 15.25 4.05 -23.14
C SER A 192 13.79 3.90 -23.58
N SER A 193 13.24 2.69 -23.49
CA SER A 193 11.92 2.34 -24.02
C SER A 193 11.02 1.72 -22.97
N SER A 194 9.72 1.65 -23.28
CA SER A 194 8.75 0.88 -22.51
C SER A 194 8.04 -0.12 -23.41
N ILE A 195 7.74 -1.30 -22.87
CA ILE A 195 6.90 -2.32 -23.48
C ILE A 195 5.74 -2.65 -22.54
N ARG A 196 4.57 -2.93 -23.11
CA ARG A 196 3.36 -3.33 -22.38
C ARG A 196 3.04 -4.77 -22.73
N LEU A 197 3.06 -5.67 -21.74
CA LEU A 197 2.82 -7.10 -21.92
C LEU A 197 1.66 -7.57 -21.03
N PRO A 198 0.71 -8.36 -21.55
CA PRO A 198 -0.38 -8.89 -20.73
C PRO A 198 0.14 -9.94 -19.74
N PHE A 199 -0.39 -9.96 -18.51
CA PHE A 199 -0.02 -10.96 -17.50
C PHE A 199 -1.23 -11.51 -16.70
N ILE A 200 -2.41 -10.90 -16.83
CA ILE A 200 -3.69 -11.40 -16.29
C ILE A 200 -4.77 -11.18 -17.35
N ASP A 201 -5.59 -12.19 -17.62
CA ASP A 201 -6.84 -12.07 -18.39
C ASP A 201 -7.89 -13.01 -17.76
N ILE A 202 -8.73 -12.47 -16.88
CA ILE A 202 -9.70 -13.22 -16.06
C ILE A 202 -11.10 -12.59 -16.11
N VAL A 203 -12.09 -13.33 -15.63
CA VAL A 203 -13.42 -12.78 -15.34
C VAL A 203 -13.49 -12.51 -13.84
N ALA A 204 -13.71 -11.26 -13.47
CA ALA A 204 -13.82 -10.83 -12.08
C ALA A 204 -15.27 -10.49 -11.73
N LYS A 205 -15.65 -10.74 -10.48
CA LYS A 205 -16.94 -10.29 -9.96
C LYS A 205 -16.84 -8.83 -9.56
N TYR A 206 -17.89 -8.07 -9.85
CA TYR A 206 -17.97 -6.70 -9.39
C TYR A 206 -19.39 -6.30 -8.98
N LYS A 207 -19.50 -5.20 -8.25
CA LYS A 207 -20.78 -4.56 -7.93
C LYS A 207 -20.66 -3.06 -8.11
N PHE A 208 -21.51 -2.49 -8.98
CA PHE A 208 -21.58 -1.04 -9.18
C PHE A 208 -22.60 -0.39 -8.25
N TYR A 209 -22.25 0.78 -7.74
CA TYR A 209 -23.16 1.64 -6.98
C TYR A 209 -22.68 3.10 -6.99
N TYR A 210 -23.61 3.98 -6.65
CA TYR A 210 -23.36 5.40 -6.47
C TYR A 210 -23.12 5.67 -4.99
N LYS A 211 -22.06 6.41 -4.65
CA LYS A 211 -21.69 6.73 -3.26
C LYS A 211 -21.52 8.23 -3.07
N ALA A 212 -22.09 8.80 -2.01
CA ALA A 212 -21.85 10.18 -1.64
C ALA A 212 -21.55 10.30 -0.16
N PHE A 213 -20.55 11.11 0.17
CA PHE A 213 -20.26 11.50 1.53
C PHE A 213 -20.96 12.82 1.83
N THR A 214 -21.82 12.83 2.84
CA THR A 214 -22.51 14.05 3.25
C THR A 214 -22.52 14.20 4.76
N SER A 215 -22.69 15.44 5.23
CA SER A 215 -22.77 15.77 6.64
C SER A 215 -24.21 16.01 7.04
N ILE A 216 -24.58 15.56 8.24
CA ILE A 216 -25.89 15.84 8.83
C ILE A 216 -25.92 17.32 9.21
N SER A 217 -26.88 18.07 8.68
CA SER A 217 -27.16 19.45 9.09
C SER A 217 -28.64 19.78 8.90
N THR A 218 -29.11 20.85 9.52
CA THR A 218 -30.50 21.34 9.41
C THR A 218 -30.79 22.04 8.07
N ALA A 219 -29.76 22.31 7.28
CA ALA A 219 -29.91 22.89 5.95
C ALA A 219 -30.21 21.79 4.93
N GLN A 220 -31.01 22.13 3.91
CA GLN A 220 -31.15 21.30 2.73
C GLN A 220 -29.81 21.26 1.97
N TYR A 221 -29.33 20.05 1.66
CA TYR A 221 -28.14 19.87 0.83
C TYR A 221 -28.49 19.23 -0.50
N GLN A 222 -27.76 19.64 -1.52
CA GLN A 222 -27.75 18.99 -2.82
C GLN A 222 -26.31 18.64 -3.19
N GLY A 223 -26.13 17.50 -3.83
CA GLY A 223 -24.83 17.03 -4.28
C GLY A 223 -24.94 16.08 -5.45
N VAL A 224 -23.79 15.63 -5.91
CA VAL A 224 -23.63 14.59 -6.95
C VAL A 224 -23.04 13.34 -6.30
N PHE A 225 -23.44 12.17 -6.77
CA PHE A 225 -22.84 10.91 -6.33
C PHE A 225 -21.50 10.67 -7.02
N ASP A 226 -20.62 9.90 -6.38
CA ASP A 226 -19.47 9.26 -7.01
C ASP A 226 -19.85 7.91 -7.60
N ARG A 227 -19.21 7.52 -8.70
CA ARG A 227 -19.25 6.15 -9.22
C ARG A 227 -18.30 5.28 -8.41
N SER A 228 -18.83 4.21 -7.83
CA SER A 228 -18.07 3.25 -7.05
C SER A 228 -18.29 1.82 -7.55
N TYR A 229 -17.24 1.02 -7.51
CA TYR A 229 -17.23 -0.38 -7.91
C TYR A 229 -16.57 -1.20 -6.81
N ASP A 230 -17.26 -2.19 -6.27
CA ASP A 230 -16.62 -3.23 -5.46
C ASP A 230 -16.11 -4.30 -6.40
N LEU A 231 -14.80 -4.54 -6.44
CA LEU A 231 -14.15 -5.55 -7.26
C LEU A 231 -13.64 -6.69 -6.37
N THR A 232 -13.96 -7.93 -6.71
CA THR A 232 -13.45 -9.12 -6.02
C THR A 232 -12.72 -10.02 -7.03
N PRO A 233 -11.38 -9.95 -7.12
CA PRO A 233 -10.60 -10.83 -7.98
C PRO A 233 -10.46 -12.23 -7.34
N ASP A 234 -10.30 -13.25 -8.18
CA ASP A 234 -10.05 -14.65 -7.79
C ASP A 234 -8.55 -14.98 -7.65
N GLN A 235 -7.69 -13.98 -7.79
CA GLN A 235 -6.24 -14.08 -7.60
C GLN A 235 -5.68 -12.75 -7.08
N PHE A 236 -4.47 -12.77 -6.53
CA PHE A 236 -3.78 -11.57 -6.07
C PHE A 236 -3.61 -10.56 -7.22
N MET A 237 -3.83 -9.27 -6.94
CA MET A 237 -3.59 -8.17 -7.87
C MET A 237 -2.58 -7.17 -7.29
N PRO A 238 -1.41 -7.00 -7.93
CA PRO A 238 -0.43 -5.99 -7.57
C PRO A 238 -0.97 -4.55 -7.63
N ALA A 239 -0.51 -3.68 -6.73
CA ALA A 239 -0.87 -2.26 -6.72
C ALA A 239 -0.57 -1.58 -8.06
N GLY A 240 -1.54 -0.86 -8.61
CA GLY A 240 -1.46 -0.32 -9.97
C GLY A 240 -2.55 0.69 -10.30
N ILE A 241 -2.74 0.95 -11.59
CA ILE A 241 -3.81 1.83 -12.07
C ILE A 241 -4.87 1.01 -12.78
N ILE A 242 -6.15 1.18 -12.42
CA ILE A 242 -7.30 0.55 -13.08
C ILE A 242 -8.08 1.55 -13.91
N SER A 243 -8.40 1.17 -15.14
CA SER A 243 -9.28 1.88 -16.06
C SER A 243 -10.55 1.05 -16.23
N ILE A 244 -11.71 1.65 -15.99
CA ILE A 244 -13.01 0.98 -16.07
C ILE A 244 -13.71 1.38 -17.36
N TYR A 245 -14.18 0.39 -18.12
CA TYR A 245 -14.84 0.55 -19.40
C TYR A 245 -16.26 -0.02 -19.35
N ASP A 246 -17.24 0.83 -19.62
CA ASP A 246 -18.63 0.43 -19.84
C ASP A 246 -18.96 0.57 -21.32
N ASN A 247 -19.47 -0.49 -21.94
CA ASN A 247 -19.76 -0.55 -23.38
C ASN A 247 -18.60 -0.01 -24.26
N ARG A 248 -17.36 -0.36 -23.89
CA ARG A 248 -16.08 0.08 -24.52
C ARG A 248 -15.75 1.57 -24.39
N VAL A 249 -16.49 2.32 -23.58
CA VAL A 249 -16.20 3.72 -23.26
C VAL A 249 -15.52 3.78 -21.89
N LEU A 250 -14.43 4.53 -21.79
CA LEU A 250 -13.76 4.78 -20.52
C LEU A 250 -14.71 5.59 -19.60
N VAL A 251 -15.14 4.99 -18.49
CA VAL A 251 -16.05 5.62 -17.53
C VAL A 251 -15.36 6.12 -16.26
N GLY A 252 -14.10 5.74 -16.06
CA GLY A 252 -13.34 6.14 -14.89
C GLY A 252 -11.96 5.49 -14.80
N GLN A 253 -11.11 6.08 -13.97
CA GLN A 253 -9.78 5.56 -13.66
C GLN A 253 -9.49 5.78 -12.18
N SER A 254 -8.78 4.85 -11.55
CA SER A 254 -8.38 4.95 -10.14
C SER A 254 -7.07 4.23 -9.85
N SER A 255 -6.51 4.50 -8.68
CA SER A 255 -5.37 3.74 -8.15
C SER A 255 -5.90 2.52 -7.39
N LEU A 256 -5.27 1.38 -7.60
CA LEU A 256 -5.49 0.16 -6.83
C LEU A 256 -4.33 -0.06 -5.85
N PRO A 257 -4.63 -0.43 -4.60
CA PRO A 257 -3.63 -1.03 -3.71
C PRO A 257 -3.35 -2.48 -4.15
N ASP A 258 -2.46 -3.17 -3.43
CA ASP A 258 -2.38 -4.62 -3.52
C ASP A 258 -3.70 -5.23 -3.04
N ILE A 259 -4.30 -6.12 -3.84
CA ILE A 259 -5.58 -6.76 -3.54
C ILE A 259 -5.34 -8.25 -3.37
N PRO A 260 -5.54 -8.81 -2.16
CA PRO A 260 -5.51 -10.26 -1.95
C PRO A 260 -6.55 -10.99 -2.79
N GLU A 261 -6.27 -12.26 -3.09
CA GLU A 261 -7.27 -13.16 -3.66
C GLU A 261 -8.56 -13.17 -2.80
N ASN A 262 -9.72 -13.11 -3.45
CA ASN A 262 -11.05 -13.12 -2.83
C ASN A 262 -11.32 -11.94 -1.87
N TYR A 263 -10.51 -10.89 -1.91
CA TYR A 263 -10.74 -9.67 -1.14
C TYR A 263 -11.49 -8.63 -1.97
N THR A 264 -12.56 -8.06 -1.41
CA THR A 264 -13.35 -7.02 -2.09
C THR A 264 -12.71 -5.65 -1.90
N GLN A 265 -12.26 -5.05 -3.00
CA GLN A 265 -11.73 -3.69 -3.03
C GLN A 265 -12.75 -2.71 -3.62
N THR A 266 -13.12 -1.68 -2.86
CA THR A 266 -13.91 -0.56 -3.38
C THR A 266 -13.05 0.38 -4.22
N ILE A 267 -13.53 0.71 -5.41
CA ILE A 267 -12.88 1.56 -6.40
C ILE A 267 -13.81 2.74 -6.66
N SER A 268 -13.46 3.93 -6.18
CA SER A 268 -14.13 5.17 -6.58
C SER A 268 -13.44 5.76 -7.80
N VAL A 269 -14.23 6.16 -8.80
CA VAL A 269 -13.75 6.80 -10.03
C VAL A 269 -14.24 8.26 -10.19
N GLY A 270 -14.77 8.83 -9.10
CA GLY A 270 -15.17 10.24 -9.02
C GLY A 270 -16.64 10.50 -9.35
N HIS A 271 -16.99 11.79 -9.41
CA HIS A 271 -18.36 12.28 -9.51
C HIS A 271 -19.08 11.88 -10.81
N ASP A 272 -20.34 11.48 -10.66
CA ASP A 272 -21.34 11.37 -11.72
C ASP A 272 -22.25 12.61 -11.71
N ASN A 273 -22.07 13.49 -12.69
CA ASN A 273 -22.84 14.74 -12.77
C ASN A 273 -24.32 14.53 -13.12
N ASP A 274 -24.67 13.35 -13.65
CA ASP A 274 -26.04 13.01 -14.04
C ASP A 274 -26.84 12.45 -12.87
N VAL A 275 -26.16 11.98 -11.80
CA VAL A 275 -26.82 11.40 -10.62
C VAL A 275 -26.67 12.32 -9.42
N ARG A 276 -27.76 13.03 -9.12
CA ARG A 276 -27.83 14.00 -8.03
C ARG A 276 -28.63 13.46 -6.85
N TYR A 277 -28.31 13.94 -5.67
CA TYR A 277 -29.11 13.72 -4.48
C TYR A 277 -29.49 15.03 -3.82
N VAL A 278 -30.64 14.99 -3.13
CA VAL A 278 -31.10 16.05 -2.23
C VAL A 278 -31.31 15.43 -0.86
N VAL A 279 -30.66 15.97 0.15
CA VAL A 279 -30.86 15.55 1.55
C VAL A 279 -31.80 16.55 2.21
N ASN A 280 -32.97 16.05 2.62
CA ASN A 280 -33.91 16.77 3.47
C ASN A 280 -33.85 16.16 4.88
N SER A 281 -33.25 16.88 5.81
CA SER A 281 -33.01 16.44 7.18
C SER A 281 -33.92 17.20 8.15
N ASN A 282 -34.88 16.50 8.76
CA ASN A 282 -35.64 17.02 9.90
C ASN A 282 -34.98 16.54 11.19
N LEU A 283 -34.05 17.35 11.70
CA LEU A 283 -33.33 17.04 12.94
C LEU A 283 -34.23 17.29 14.16
N THR A 284 -34.63 16.22 14.84
CA THR A 284 -35.35 16.27 16.12
C THR A 284 -34.41 16.42 17.31
N SER A 285 -33.10 16.26 17.12
CA SER A 285 -32.05 16.58 18.10
C SER A 285 -30.74 16.94 17.41
N LYS A 286 -29.86 17.70 18.09
CA LYS A 286 -28.57 18.15 17.54
C LYS A 286 -27.55 17.00 17.56
N SER A 287 -27.33 16.34 16.43
CA SER A 287 -26.18 15.46 16.21
C SER A 287 -25.36 15.92 15.01
N ASN A 288 -24.07 16.18 15.21
CA ASN A 288 -23.11 16.34 14.13
C ASN A 288 -22.60 14.95 13.74
N GLY A 289 -22.73 14.56 12.47
CA GLY A 289 -22.26 13.27 11.97
C GLY A 289 -22.03 13.32 10.46
N ARG A 290 -21.09 12.51 9.97
CA ARG A 290 -20.92 12.23 8.53
C ARG A 290 -21.56 10.88 8.25
N PHE A 291 -22.18 10.74 7.08
CA PHE A 291 -22.80 9.48 6.66
C PHE A 291 -22.60 9.25 5.17
N ASP A 292 -22.64 7.97 4.82
CA ASP A 292 -22.55 7.50 3.45
C ASP A 292 -23.96 7.33 2.89
N LEU A 293 -24.24 8.00 1.78
CA LEU A 293 -25.39 7.70 0.94
C LEU A 293 -24.94 6.70 -0.13
N ILE A 294 -25.59 5.54 -0.17
CA ILE A 294 -25.31 4.50 -1.16
C ILE A 294 -26.58 4.28 -1.98
N PHE A 295 -26.47 4.36 -3.30
CA PHE A 295 -27.56 4.16 -4.24
C PHE A 295 -27.21 3.06 -5.26
N PHE A 296 -28.05 2.02 -5.35
CA PHE A 296 -27.89 0.90 -6.27
C PHE A 296 -28.75 1.11 -7.52
N ASN A 297 -28.16 0.95 -8.71
CA ASN A 297 -28.88 1.11 -9.98
C ASN A 297 -30.03 0.08 -10.10
N GLY A 298 -31.19 0.49 -10.63
CA GLY A 298 -32.39 -0.36 -10.76
C GLY A 298 -33.41 -0.29 -9.62
N SER A 299 -33.14 0.48 -8.56
CA SER A 299 -34.10 0.72 -7.48
C SER A 299 -34.85 2.05 -7.70
N SER A 300 -36.16 2.01 -7.93
CA SER A 300 -37.03 3.18 -7.77
C SER A 300 -36.81 3.74 -6.37
N VAL A 301 -36.44 5.02 -6.28
CA VAL A 301 -35.99 5.73 -5.07
C VAL A 301 -36.65 5.21 -3.80
N LYS A 302 -35.94 4.35 -3.07
CA LYS A 302 -36.15 4.14 -1.65
C LYS A 302 -34.93 4.74 -0.96
N PRO A 303 -35.08 5.82 -0.17
CA PRO A 303 -33.97 6.32 0.62
C PRO A 303 -33.60 5.21 1.61
N ILE A 304 -32.43 4.59 1.41
CA ILE A 304 -31.85 3.76 2.46
C ILE A 304 -31.29 4.74 3.50
N CYS A 305 -32.11 5.02 4.51
CA CYS A 305 -31.69 5.69 5.72
C CYS A 305 -30.75 4.76 6.48
N THR A 306 -29.46 5.10 6.57
CA THR A 306 -28.62 4.57 7.66
C THR A 306 -28.44 5.65 8.70
N ILE A 307 -29.30 5.61 9.72
CA ILE A 307 -29.16 6.36 10.96
C ILE A 307 -28.10 5.61 11.79
N VAL A 308 -26.97 6.26 12.06
CA VAL A 308 -26.06 5.83 13.13
C VAL A 308 -26.11 6.88 14.22
N SER A 309 -27.11 6.78 15.09
CA SER A 309 -26.94 7.15 16.49
C SER A 309 -27.89 6.30 17.32
N THR A 310 -27.31 5.68 18.33
CA THR A 310 -27.98 4.84 19.30
C THR A 310 -29.10 5.66 19.97
N ASN A 311 -30.31 5.09 19.96
CA ASN A 311 -31.56 5.57 20.57
C ASN A 311 -32.46 6.47 19.71
N PHE A 312 -33.17 5.86 18.75
CA PHE A 312 -34.50 6.36 18.37
C PHE A 312 -35.44 5.19 18.03
N GLN A 313 -36.50 5.05 18.81
CA GLN A 313 -37.63 4.19 18.44
C GLN A 313 -38.44 4.89 17.36
N VAL A 314 -38.42 4.35 16.14
CA VAL A 314 -39.29 4.77 15.05
C VAL A 314 -40.49 3.82 15.05
N ALA A 315 -41.70 4.37 15.19
CA ALA A 315 -42.94 3.61 15.04
C ALA A 315 -43.02 2.98 13.63
N PRO A 316 -43.58 1.78 13.49
CA PRO A 316 -43.47 1.01 12.27
C PRO A 316 -44.29 1.65 11.15
N SER A 317 -43.63 2.04 10.06
CA SER A 317 -44.23 2.02 8.74
C SER A 317 -43.57 0.89 7.96
N ASP A 318 -44.40 0.05 7.34
CA ASP A 318 -44.13 -1.34 6.95
C ASP A 318 -43.11 -1.56 5.81
N ASP A 319 -42.08 -0.73 5.63
CA ASP A 319 -41.09 -0.99 4.56
C ASP A 319 -39.68 -0.38 4.75
N CYS A 320 -39.24 -0.21 6.01
CA CYS A 320 -37.84 0.05 6.34
C CYS A 320 -37.17 -1.26 6.79
N GLN A 321 -36.53 -2.00 5.88
CA GLN A 321 -35.59 -3.04 6.31
C GLN A 321 -34.29 -2.36 6.74
N GLN A 322 -33.98 -2.45 8.04
CA GLN A 322 -32.67 -2.15 8.59
C GLN A 322 -31.62 -2.99 7.84
N TYR A 323 -30.85 -2.36 6.95
CA TYR A 323 -29.55 -2.93 6.59
C TYR A 323 -28.62 -2.62 7.76
N ALA A 324 -28.56 -3.54 8.71
CA ALA A 324 -27.47 -3.60 9.67
C ALA A 324 -26.15 -3.51 8.90
N THR A 325 -25.19 -2.74 9.41
CA THR A 325 -23.82 -2.64 8.90
C THR A 325 -23.36 -4.02 8.42
N ILE A 326 -23.25 -4.24 7.10
CA ILE A 326 -22.85 -5.53 6.56
C ILE A 326 -21.33 -5.55 6.53
N CYS A 327 -20.73 -6.42 7.32
CA CYS A 327 -19.33 -6.77 7.16
C CYS A 327 -19.23 -7.81 6.06
N VAL A 328 -18.24 -7.64 5.18
CA VAL A 328 -17.93 -8.59 4.11
C VAL A 328 -16.47 -9.01 4.26
N PRO A 329 -16.19 -10.29 4.59
CA PRO A 329 -17.13 -11.38 4.82
C PRO A 329 -18.00 -11.17 6.06
N THR A 330 -19.15 -11.86 6.11
CA THR A 330 -20.08 -11.80 7.24
C THR A 330 -19.38 -12.24 8.52
N CYS A 331 -19.57 -11.47 9.60
CA CYS A 331 -18.94 -11.77 10.89
C CYS A 331 -19.35 -13.14 11.43
N ALA A 332 -18.46 -13.78 12.19
CA ALA A 332 -18.76 -15.04 12.86
C ALA A 332 -19.88 -14.87 13.90
N SER A 333 -20.47 -15.98 14.35
CA SER A 333 -21.58 -15.98 15.32
C SER A 333 -21.27 -15.29 16.66
N HIS A 334 -20.00 -15.20 17.03
CA HIS A 334 -19.48 -14.54 18.24
C HIS A 334 -18.91 -13.14 17.94
N GLN A 335 -19.25 -12.56 16.80
CA GLN A 335 -18.84 -11.22 16.38
C GLN A 335 -20.06 -10.39 15.96
N GLN A 336 -19.88 -9.08 15.92
CA GLN A 336 -20.82 -8.10 15.42
C GLN A 336 -20.10 -7.15 14.45
N CYS A 337 -20.84 -6.60 13.49
CA CYS A 337 -20.26 -5.70 12.51
C CYS A 337 -20.39 -4.24 12.98
N ILE A 338 -19.25 -3.57 13.14
CA ILE A 338 -19.18 -2.16 13.53
C ILE A 338 -18.33 -1.43 12.50
N SER A 339 -18.93 -0.47 11.79
CA SER A 339 -18.29 0.31 10.72
C SER A 339 -17.56 -0.54 9.66
N GLY A 340 -18.10 -1.72 9.33
CA GLY A 340 -17.49 -2.63 8.34
C GLY A 340 -16.37 -3.53 8.91
N VAL A 341 -16.10 -3.46 10.22
CA VAL A 341 -15.14 -4.31 10.92
C VAL A 341 -15.87 -5.29 11.83
N CYS A 342 -15.51 -6.57 11.75
CA CYS A 342 -16.02 -7.58 12.66
C CYS A 342 -15.32 -7.50 14.01
N VAL A 343 -16.06 -7.08 15.03
CA VAL A 343 -15.60 -7.02 16.41
C VAL A 343 -16.24 -8.15 17.22
N GLY A 344 -15.49 -8.71 18.16
CA GLY A 344 -15.96 -9.74 19.08
C GLY A 344 -17.05 -9.21 20.01
N ARG A 345 -17.99 -10.10 20.34
CA ARG A 345 -19.05 -9.84 21.32
C ARG A 345 -19.03 -10.91 22.40
N GLY A 346 -19.48 -10.52 23.59
CA GLY A 346 -19.44 -11.34 24.79
C GLY A 346 -20.56 -11.01 25.75
N SER A 347 -20.46 -11.52 26.98
CA SER A 347 -21.38 -11.11 28.06
C SER A 347 -21.15 -9.65 28.49
N LEU A 348 -19.93 -9.13 28.26
CA LEU A 348 -19.59 -7.71 28.34
C LEU A 348 -18.73 -7.34 27.11
N SER A 349 -19.02 -6.19 26.50
CA SER A 349 -18.13 -5.57 25.52
C SER A 349 -18.13 -4.04 25.61
N PHE A 350 -17.01 -3.44 25.22
CA PHE A 350 -16.80 -2.01 25.06
C PHE A 350 -16.31 -1.75 23.64
N THR A 351 -17.09 -1.02 22.86
CA THR A 351 -16.74 -0.69 21.47
C THR A 351 -16.59 0.82 21.34
N LEU A 352 -15.37 1.28 21.06
CA LEU A 352 -14.99 2.68 20.88
C LEU A 352 -15.01 3.05 19.39
N THR A 353 -15.58 4.21 19.07
CA THR A 353 -15.41 4.90 17.78
C THR A 353 -15.15 6.39 18.01
N TRP A 354 -14.60 7.09 17.03
CA TRP A 354 -14.32 8.52 17.13
C TRP A 354 -14.52 9.27 15.81
N SER A 355 -14.61 10.60 15.88
CA SER A 355 -15.12 11.42 14.77
C SER A 355 -14.10 11.82 13.68
N ARG A 356 -12.81 11.48 13.83
CA ARG A 356 -11.72 11.98 12.98
C ARG A 356 -10.69 10.88 12.70
N ALA A 357 -10.13 10.82 11.49
CA ALA A 357 -9.08 9.85 11.20
C ALA A 357 -7.85 10.04 12.12
N GLY A 358 -7.38 8.97 12.74
CA GLY A 358 -6.22 8.96 13.64
C GLY A 358 -6.15 7.68 14.47
N ASP A 359 -5.20 7.66 15.40
CA ASP A 359 -4.94 6.56 16.35
C ASP A 359 -5.49 6.94 17.72
N GLY A 360 -6.58 6.29 18.11
CA GLY A 360 -7.32 6.59 19.32
C GLY A 360 -7.58 5.36 20.19
N ASP A 361 -6.84 5.23 21.30
CA ASP A 361 -6.94 4.04 22.15
C ASP A 361 -8.12 4.08 23.13
N ILE A 362 -8.76 2.92 23.30
CA ILE A 362 -9.62 2.59 24.43
C ILE A 362 -8.79 2.08 25.60
N ILE A 363 -9.09 2.59 26.79
CA ILE A 363 -8.58 2.04 28.05
C ILE A 363 -9.77 1.67 28.91
N VAL A 364 -9.83 0.39 29.31
CA VAL A 364 -10.81 -0.10 30.29
C VAL A 364 -10.06 -0.52 31.55
N THR A 365 -10.26 0.20 32.66
CA THR A 365 -9.84 -0.26 33.99
C THR A 365 -10.92 -1.22 34.52
N ILE A 366 -10.52 -2.45 34.84
CA ILE A 366 -11.40 -3.51 35.35
C ILE A 366 -11.46 -3.49 36.89
N PRO A 367 -12.41 -4.19 37.55
CA PRO A 367 -12.68 -4.03 39.00
C PRO A 367 -11.49 -4.27 39.94
N ASN A 368 -10.51 -5.08 39.53
CA ASN A 368 -9.29 -5.32 40.32
C ASN A 368 -8.20 -4.23 40.16
N GLY A 369 -8.48 -3.18 39.38
CA GLY A 369 -7.57 -2.06 39.11
C GLY A 369 -6.63 -2.26 37.92
N ASN A 370 -6.59 -3.44 37.31
CA ASN A 370 -5.83 -3.66 36.07
C ASN A 370 -6.53 -3.03 34.88
N THR A 371 -5.84 -2.94 33.75
CA THR A 371 -6.33 -2.30 32.52
C THR A 371 -6.32 -3.25 31.33
N ILE A 372 -7.18 -2.98 30.37
CA ILE A 372 -7.16 -3.57 29.03
C ILE A 372 -7.01 -2.41 28.05
N MET A 373 -5.97 -2.48 27.20
CA MET A 373 -5.58 -1.46 26.24
C MET A 373 -4.60 -2.04 25.21
N TYR A 374 -4.15 -1.26 24.22
CA TYR A 374 -3.19 -1.71 23.18
C TYR A 374 -1.95 -2.42 23.76
N SER A 375 -1.36 -1.90 24.84
CA SER A 375 -0.17 -2.49 25.47
C SER A 375 -0.47 -3.70 26.36
N GLN A 376 -1.74 -3.93 26.70
CA GLN A 376 -2.23 -5.03 27.53
C GLN A 376 -3.52 -5.60 26.94
N ARG A 377 -3.42 -6.26 25.78
CA ARG A 377 -4.57 -6.68 24.97
C ARG A 377 -5.37 -7.84 25.55
N GLY A 378 -4.77 -8.71 26.38
CA GLY A 378 -5.44 -9.96 26.80
C GLY A 378 -5.69 -10.93 25.64
N PRO A 379 -6.44 -12.03 25.84
CA PRO A 379 -7.04 -12.46 27.10
C PRO A 379 -6.00 -13.19 27.96
N ASN A 380 -5.82 -12.75 29.20
CA ASN A 380 -4.91 -13.37 30.17
C ASN A 380 -5.35 -13.05 31.61
N PHE A 381 -4.61 -13.56 32.60
CA PHE A 381 -4.98 -13.36 34.01
C PHE A 381 -4.99 -11.87 34.43
N LEU A 382 -4.13 -11.01 33.85
CA LEU A 382 -4.05 -9.59 34.19
C LEU A 382 -5.28 -8.82 33.70
N THR A 383 -5.79 -9.19 32.54
CA THR A 383 -6.99 -8.60 31.91
C THR A 383 -8.29 -9.25 32.38
N ASN A 384 -8.23 -10.15 33.37
CA ASN A 384 -9.36 -11.00 33.78
C ASN A 384 -10.02 -11.68 32.56
N TYR A 385 -9.19 -12.12 31.61
CA TYR A 385 -9.57 -12.76 30.36
C TYR A 385 -10.41 -11.91 29.39
N GLY A 386 -10.53 -10.60 29.62
CA GLY A 386 -11.02 -9.66 28.60
C GLY A 386 -9.97 -9.45 27.50
N GLN A 387 -10.42 -9.23 26.27
CA GLN A 387 -9.53 -9.10 25.12
C GLN A 387 -9.84 -7.86 24.27
N LEU A 388 -8.82 -7.08 23.93
CA LEU A 388 -8.80 -6.10 22.84
C LEU A 388 -8.54 -6.82 21.51
N ASP A 389 -9.56 -6.96 20.67
CA ASP A 389 -9.48 -7.68 19.41
C ASP A 389 -9.33 -6.80 18.18
N VAL A 390 -9.82 -5.56 18.23
CA VAL A 390 -9.64 -4.55 17.18
C VAL A 390 -8.97 -3.31 17.76
N ASP A 391 -7.96 -2.84 17.04
CA ASP A 391 -7.05 -1.74 17.36
C ASP A 391 -6.85 -0.96 16.05
N ASP A 392 -7.60 0.14 15.88
CA ASP A 392 -7.61 0.96 14.67
C ASP A 392 -6.68 2.17 14.83
N GLN A 393 -5.53 2.10 14.16
CA GLN A 393 -4.46 3.08 14.30
C GLN A 393 -4.56 4.25 13.30
N ARG A 394 -5.55 4.26 12.39
CA ARG A 394 -5.58 5.26 11.29
C ARG A 394 -6.98 5.78 10.96
N GLY A 395 -8.02 5.01 11.26
CA GLY A 395 -9.39 5.31 10.92
C GLY A 395 -10.13 6.07 12.02
N THR A 396 -11.40 5.71 12.18
CA THR A 396 -12.36 6.32 13.10
C THR A 396 -12.86 5.33 14.14
N GLY A 397 -12.09 4.26 14.35
CA GLY A 397 -12.50 3.05 15.03
C GLY A 397 -13.14 2.03 14.08
N PRO A 398 -13.55 0.87 14.59
CA PRO A 398 -13.69 0.62 16.03
C PRO A 398 -12.39 0.19 16.72
N GLU A 399 -12.26 0.50 18.00
CA GLU A 399 -11.55 -0.36 18.94
C GLU A 399 -12.55 -1.15 19.77
N ASN A 400 -12.23 -2.39 20.14
CA ASN A 400 -13.18 -3.25 20.85
C ASN A 400 -12.52 -4.14 21.89
N ILE A 401 -13.08 -4.10 23.11
CA ILE A 401 -12.73 -4.99 24.22
C ILE A 401 -13.94 -5.85 24.58
N TYR A 402 -13.77 -7.17 24.70
CA TYR A 402 -14.88 -8.07 25.05
C TYR A 402 -14.43 -9.29 25.86
N TRP A 403 -15.40 -9.98 26.47
CA TRP A 403 -15.22 -11.24 27.19
C TRP A 403 -15.95 -12.38 26.48
N ASN A 404 -15.20 -13.25 25.79
CA ASN A 404 -15.76 -14.29 24.94
C ASN A 404 -16.45 -15.44 25.71
N SER A 405 -15.78 -16.01 26.72
CA SER A 405 -16.24 -17.24 27.40
C SER A 405 -16.07 -17.26 28.93
N THR A 406 -15.34 -16.29 29.49
CA THR A 406 -15.20 -16.13 30.93
C THR A 406 -16.14 -15.05 31.41
N GLU A 407 -16.91 -15.32 32.45
CA GLU A 407 -17.76 -14.31 33.09
C GLU A 407 -16.88 -13.14 33.57
N PRO A 408 -17.14 -11.89 33.11
CA PRO A 408 -16.41 -10.73 33.59
C PRO A 408 -16.57 -10.58 35.10
N ALA A 409 -15.50 -10.16 35.79
CA ALA A 409 -15.55 -9.89 37.22
C ALA A 409 -16.65 -8.86 37.56
N SER A 410 -17.48 -9.15 38.57
CA SER A 410 -18.44 -8.17 39.06
C SER A 410 -17.74 -6.95 39.65
N GLY A 411 -18.31 -5.78 39.42
CA GLY A 411 -17.80 -4.52 39.97
C GLY A 411 -17.75 -3.39 38.96
N THR A 412 -17.00 -2.33 39.30
CA THR A 412 -16.94 -1.12 38.49
C THR A 412 -15.88 -1.22 37.41
N TYR A 413 -16.29 -0.96 36.17
CA TYR A 413 -15.39 -0.77 35.03
C TYR A 413 -15.36 0.71 34.66
N GLN A 414 -14.18 1.25 34.43
CA GLN A 414 -13.98 2.65 34.02
C GLN A 414 -13.41 2.69 32.60
N VAL A 415 -13.97 3.53 31.74
CA VAL A 415 -13.55 3.64 30.34
C VAL A 415 -13.05 5.04 29.98
N CYS A 416 -11.92 5.07 29.29
CA CYS A 416 -11.22 6.28 28.86
C CYS A 416 -10.88 6.18 27.37
N PHE A 417 -10.73 7.35 26.75
CA PHE A 417 -10.23 7.51 25.38
C PHE A 417 -8.91 8.27 25.39
N GLN A 418 -7.93 7.80 24.63
CA GLN A 418 -6.65 8.49 24.43
C GLN A 418 -6.49 8.98 23.01
N GLN A 419 -5.93 10.19 22.85
CA GLN A 419 -5.51 10.73 21.55
C GLN A 419 -4.04 10.40 21.33
N TYR A 420 -3.71 9.18 20.89
CA TYR A 420 -2.31 8.74 20.75
C TYR A 420 -1.62 9.41 19.57
N SER A 421 -2.17 9.26 18.35
CA SER A 421 -1.59 9.83 17.14
C SER A 421 -2.65 10.31 16.15
N PHE A 422 -2.99 11.59 16.24
CA PHE A 422 -3.85 12.28 15.28
C PHE A 422 -3.04 13.26 14.43
N ASN A 423 -3.34 13.35 13.13
CA ASN A 423 -2.67 14.30 12.21
C ASN A 423 -2.69 15.75 12.71
N THR A 424 -3.79 16.14 13.38
CA THR A 424 -3.91 17.40 14.11
C THR A 424 -4.52 17.11 15.48
N PHE A 425 -3.98 17.70 16.55
CA PHE A 425 -4.59 17.57 17.87
C PHE A 425 -5.99 18.18 17.91
N ALA A 426 -6.83 17.74 18.84
CA ALA A 426 -8.13 18.37 19.06
C ALA A 426 -7.99 19.87 19.37
N THR A 427 -8.84 20.69 18.75
CA THR A 427 -8.96 22.14 19.01
C THR A 427 -10.44 22.53 19.13
N PRO A 428 -10.81 23.73 19.62
CA PRO A 428 -12.20 24.15 19.68
C PRO A 428 -12.88 24.23 18.29
N THR A 429 -12.12 24.48 17.24
CA THR A 429 -12.61 24.57 15.85
C THR A 429 -12.50 23.25 15.07
N ASP A 430 -11.73 22.28 15.57
CA ASP A 430 -11.57 20.93 14.99
C ASP A 430 -11.53 19.87 16.11
N PRO A 431 -12.69 19.61 16.78
CA PRO A 431 -12.74 18.74 17.95
C PRO A 431 -12.76 17.25 17.56
N ILE A 432 -12.35 16.38 18.48
CA ILE A 432 -12.50 14.92 18.37
C ILE A 432 -13.63 14.50 19.30
N THR A 433 -14.64 13.80 18.80
CA THR A 433 -15.69 13.20 19.62
C THR A 433 -15.49 11.71 19.68
N ALA A 434 -15.30 11.17 20.89
CA ALA A 434 -15.23 9.73 21.14
C ALA A 434 -16.57 9.22 21.67
N VAL A 435 -16.94 8.03 21.22
CA VAL A 435 -18.17 7.33 21.62
C VAL A 435 -17.81 5.90 21.98
N VAL A 436 -18.12 5.49 23.22
CA VAL A 436 -18.03 4.10 23.65
C VAL A 436 -19.42 3.55 23.84
N GLU A 437 -19.73 2.47 23.14
CA GLU A 437 -20.90 1.63 23.41
C GLU A 437 -20.51 0.47 24.32
N VAL A 438 -21.28 0.25 25.38
CA VAL A 438 -21.10 -0.83 26.33
C VAL A 438 -22.29 -1.76 26.25
N ASN A 439 -22.03 -3.00 25.85
CA ASN A 439 -23.04 -4.05 25.76
C ASN A 439 -22.88 -5.02 26.93
N ARG A 440 -23.99 -5.32 27.61
CA ARG A 440 -24.06 -6.27 28.73
C ARG A 440 -25.19 -7.26 28.47
N ALA A 441 -24.93 -8.54 28.71
CA ALA A 441 -25.95 -9.58 28.55
C ALA A 441 -27.19 -9.25 29.42
N GLY A 442 -28.37 -9.18 28.80
CA GLY A 442 -29.63 -8.92 29.50
C GLY A 442 -29.92 -7.45 29.83
N HIS A 443 -29.08 -6.51 29.38
CA HIS A 443 -29.30 -5.07 29.57
C HIS A 443 -29.29 -4.32 28.23
N ASP A 444 -29.98 -3.18 28.18
CA ASP A 444 -29.90 -2.27 27.04
C ASP A 444 -28.46 -1.71 26.90
N PRO A 445 -27.98 -1.50 25.66
CA PRO A 445 -26.67 -0.90 25.40
C PRO A 445 -26.55 0.47 26.09
N GLN A 446 -25.43 0.71 26.76
CA GLN A 446 -25.13 1.98 27.41
C GLN A 446 -24.07 2.73 26.60
N THR A 447 -24.29 4.00 26.30
CA THR A 447 -23.34 4.80 25.51
C THR A 447 -22.71 5.92 26.33
N PHE A 448 -21.39 6.06 26.27
CA PHE A 448 -20.66 7.22 26.75
C PHE A 448 -20.15 8.04 25.57
N ARG A 449 -20.27 9.37 25.66
CA ARG A 449 -19.81 10.30 24.61
C ARG A 449 -19.09 11.47 25.25
N LYS A 450 -17.94 11.83 24.68
CA LYS A 450 -17.20 13.04 25.07
C LYS A 450 -16.56 13.70 23.86
N THR A 451 -16.62 15.03 23.82
CA THR A 451 -15.97 15.85 22.80
C THR A 451 -14.76 16.54 23.40
N PHE A 452 -13.60 16.30 22.79
CA PHE A 452 -12.32 16.87 23.13
C PHE A 452 -12.04 18.06 22.23
N THR A 453 -11.75 19.20 22.84
CA THR A 453 -11.48 20.48 22.14
C THR A 453 -10.05 20.96 22.37
N GLN A 454 -9.20 20.13 22.98
CA GLN A 454 -7.80 20.45 23.24
C GLN A 454 -6.96 19.18 23.22
N ARG A 455 -5.66 19.34 22.98
CA ARG A 455 -4.67 18.26 23.12
C ARG A 455 -4.68 17.73 24.57
N MET A 456 -4.66 16.41 24.71
CA MET A 456 -4.50 15.77 26.03
C MET A 456 -3.08 15.99 26.57
N PRO A 457 -2.92 16.24 27.89
CA PRO A 457 -1.60 16.39 28.50
C PRO A 457 -0.77 15.11 28.34
N PHE A 458 0.53 15.26 28.04
CA PHE A 458 1.49 14.17 27.90
C PHE A 458 2.39 14.09 29.16
N PRO A 459 2.75 12.90 29.67
CA PRO A 459 2.44 11.57 29.14
C PRO A 459 0.98 11.19 29.31
N LEU A 460 0.46 10.41 28.36
CA LEU A 460 -0.89 9.86 28.44
C LEU A 460 -0.98 8.83 29.58
N PRO A 461 -2.06 8.82 30.38
CA PRO A 461 -2.16 7.96 31.56
C PRO A 461 -2.41 6.49 31.18
N ASN A 462 -1.60 5.56 31.69
CA ASN A 462 -1.75 4.11 31.42
C ASN A 462 -2.88 3.44 32.23
N ASN A 463 -3.84 4.22 32.72
CA ASN A 463 -5.01 3.79 33.46
C ASN A 463 -6.16 4.76 33.21
N CYS A 464 -7.38 4.29 33.52
CA CYS A 464 -8.56 5.13 33.48
C CYS A 464 -9.01 5.48 34.90
N GLN A 465 -9.26 6.76 35.16
CA GLN A 465 -9.78 7.30 36.42
C GLN A 465 -10.72 8.48 36.14
N GLU A 466 -11.73 8.66 36.99
CA GLU A 466 -12.74 9.74 36.87
C GLU A 466 -12.16 11.15 36.82
N SER A 467 -11.00 11.37 37.45
CA SER A 467 -10.32 12.66 37.49
C SER A 467 -9.59 13.03 36.21
N TYR A 468 -9.47 12.11 35.25
CA TYR A 468 -8.69 12.34 34.04
C TYR A 468 -9.51 12.99 32.93
N ASP A 469 -8.86 13.86 32.15
CA ASP A 469 -9.45 14.45 30.96
C ASP A 469 -9.85 13.38 29.93
N THR A 470 -9.20 12.22 29.94
CA THR A 470 -9.50 11.05 29.08
C THR A 470 -10.76 10.29 29.47
N TYR A 471 -11.32 10.52 30.67
CA TYR A 471 -12.45 9.77 31.21
C TYR A 471 -13.75 9.98 30.43
N LEU A 472 -14.39 8.87 30.05
CA LEU A 472 -15.68 8.85 29.36
C LEU A 472 -16.82 8.46 30.30
N GLY A 473 -16.62 7.48 31.18
CA GLY A 473 -17.67 6.99 32.08
C GLY A 473 -17.32 5.68 32.77
N SER A 474 -18.28 5.17 33.56
CA SER A 474 -18.16 3.91 34.26
C SER A 474 -19.48 3.13 34.23
N ILE A 475 -19.36 1.80 34.27
CA ILE A 475 -20.48 0.89 34.48
C ILE A 475 -20.22 0.00 35.69
N VAL A 476 -21.30 -0.53 36.26
CA VAL A 476 -21.23 -1.68 37.16
C VAL A 476 -21.70 -2.89 36.37
N TYR A 477 -20.87 -3.94 36.32
CA TYR A 477 -21.21 -5.24 35.73
C TYR A 477 -21.69 -6.19 36.82
#